data_AF-A0AA36CDD4-F1
#
_entry.id   AF-A0AA36CDD4-F1
#
_cell.length_a   1.000
_cell.length_b   1.000
_cell.length_c   1.000
_cell.angle_alpha   90.00
_cell.angle_beta   90.00
_cell.angle_gamma   90.00
#
_symmetry.space_group_name_H-M   'P 1'
#
loop_
_entity.id
_entity.type
_entity.pdbx_description
1 polymer ?
#
loop_
_entity_poly.entity_id
_entity_poly.type
_entity_poly.pdbx_seq_one_letter_code
_entity_poly.pdbx_strand_id
1 'polypeptide(L)'
;AAKDAWVWHRITSVAPGNALVWEKYKRGLPVPYTIYPCLDATRVHVKEANNPDGFYHANWIRPPNSDQQYILAQSPNQTNSEDFWAMVFQERVTCIMLIRHAQEKEDWKAYYPAEEGETKCLGRYEVVNVATGKFNFRLGKNWEVAARHLLVTKDDGGEPLEVTHLHVLNWEKYDCPRVWHELSELLVYLRDVKSVRTMLVHDEPFTGRSDTVVLLATMIDHMDTLGERTDLEAMKRGTFERLCLGRAYAIGSLAQFIFCCGVMQLYFWERYGQVPDNHVDYPRL
;
A
#
# COMPACT_ATOMS: atom_id res chain seq x y z
N ALA A 1 -14.64 -15.15 19.30
CA ALA A 1 -14.00 -13.93 19.83
C ALA A 1 -12.56 -14.18 20.33
N ALA A 2 -12.33 -14.81 21.49
CA ALA A 2 -10.96 -14.98 22.04
C ALA A 2 -10.07 -15.98 21.26
N LYS A 3 -10.66 -17.06 20.71
CA LYS A 3 -9.92 -18.02 19.86
C LYS A 3 -9.55 -17.42 18.50
N ASP A 4 -10.45 -16.64 17.90
CA ASP A 4 -10.22 -15.98 16.60
C ASP A 4 -9.13 -14.91 16.72
N ALA A 5 -9.15 -14.14 17.82
CA ALA A 5 -8.09 -13.19 18.16
C ALA A 5 -6.72 -13.89 18.34
N TRP A 6 -6.70 -15.08 18.97
CA TRP A 6 -5.48 -15.84 19.19
C TRP A 6 -4.87 -16.39 17.89
N VAL A 7 -5.70 -16.98 17.01
CA VAL A 7 -5.25 -17.49 15.71
C VAL A 7 -4.75 -16.34 14.83
N TRP A 8 -5.50 -15.24 14.78
CA TRP A 8 -5.13 -14.03 14.03
C TRP A 8 -3.80 -13.42 14.53
N HIS A 9 -3.60 -13.34 15.85
CA HIS A 9 -2.36 -12.84 16.44
C HIS A 9 -1.15 -13.71 16.09
N ARG A 10 -1.33 -15.02 15.94
CA ARG A 10 -0.25 -15.95 15.55
C ARG A 10 0.12 -15.84 14.07
N ILE A 11 -0.86 -15.53 13.23
CA ILE A 11 -0.70 -15.35 11.78
C ILE A 11 0.04 -14.03 11.47
N THR A 12 -0.16 -13.00 12.29
CA THR A 12 0.32 -11.63 12.03
C THR A 12 1.53 -11.20 12.89
N SER A 13 1.95 -12.03 13.85
CA SER A 13 3.07 -11.71 14.73
C SER A 13 4.41 -11.97 14.05
N VAL A 14 5.25 -10.94 14.01
CA VAL A 14 6.67 -11.05 13.67
C VAL A 14 7.47 -11.05 14.96
N ALA A 15 8.51 -11.87 15.05
CA ALA A 15 9.33 -11.97 16.26
C ALA A 15 9.91 -10.59 16.64
N PRO A 16 9.75 -10.13 17.89
CA PRO A 16 10.10 -8.77 18.33
C PRO A 16 11.59 -8.42 18.28
N GLY A 17 12.48 -9.37 17.96
CA GLY A 17 13.92 -9.14 17.84
C GLY A 17 14.38 -8.34 16.61
N ASN A 18 13.47 -7.99 15.70
CA ASN A 18 13.79 -7.38 14.41
C ASN A 18 13.45 -5.89 14.30
N ALA A 19 13.31 -5.12 15.40
CA ALA A 19 12.83 -3.72 15.36
C ALA A 19 13.57 -2.76 16.34
N LEU A 20 14.89 -2.88 16.44
CA LEU A 20 15.75 -2.10 17.34
C LEU A 20 15.73 -0.60 17.02
N VAL A 21 15.70 -0.20 15.75
CA VAL A 21 15.67 1.23 15.39
C VAL A 21 14.31 1.82 15.76
N TRP A 22 13.22 1.11 15.47
CA TRP A 22 11.89 1.52 15.91
C TRP A 22 11.80 1.68 17.44
N GLU A 23 12.36 0.75 18.21
CA GLU A 23 12.40 0.83 19.69
C GLU A 23 13.05 2.14 20.20
N LYS A 24 14.08 2.63 19.50
CA LYS A 24 14.73 3.93 19.81
C LYS A 24 13.78 5.12 19.58
N TYR A 25 12.99 5.08 18.50
CA TYR A 25 12.17 6.21 18.04
C TYR A 25 10.71 6.18 18.51
N LYS A 26 10.20 5.02 18.96
CA LYS A 26 8.76 4.81 19.20
C LYS A 26 8.13 5.81 20.18
N ARG A 27 8.89 6.39 21.11
CA ARG A 27 8.36 7.38 22.07
C ARG A 27 8.02 8.73 21.44
N GLY A 28 8.62 9.06 20.29
CA GLY A 28 8.38 10.31 19.56
C GLY A 28 7.33 10.17 18.45
N LEU A 29 6.78 8.97 18.25
CA LEU A 29 5.81 8.71 17.21
C LEU A 29 4.38 9.05 17.66
N PRO A 30 3.47 9.37 16.73
CA PRO A 30 2.04 9.39 17.02
C PRO A 30 1.62 8.06 17.67
N VAL A 31 0.77 8.11 18.70
CA VAL A 31 0.35 6.96 19.52
C VAL A 31 0.14 5.67 18.71
N PRO A 32 -0.55 5.69 17.55
CA PRO A 32 -0.68 4.49 16.74
C PRO A 32 0.61 3.75 16.36
N TYR A 33 1.64 4.48 15.99
CA TYR A 33 2.89 3.91 15.50
C TYR A 33 3.86 3.55 16.66
N THR A 34 3.46 3.83 17.90
CA THR A 34 4.20 3.45 19.11
C THR A 34 4.01 1.98 19.50
N ILE A 35 3.00 1.31 18.94
CA ILE A 35 2.66 -0.09 19.23
C ILE A 35 2.93 -1.04 18.07
N TYR A 36 3.03 -0.54 16.85
CA TYR A 36 3.38 -1.34 15.68
C TYR A 36 4.87 -1.22 15.37
N PRO A 37 5.64 -2.33 15.43
CA PRO A 37 7.05 -2.27 15.10
C PRO A 37 7.28 -2.00 13.61
N CYS A 38 8.14 -1.02 13.32
CA CYS A 38 8.78 -0.93 12.02
C CYS A 38 9.95 -1.91 11.99
N LEU A 39 9.87 -2.94 11.14
CA LEU A 39 10.86 -4.01 11.07
C LEU A 39 12.17 -3.51 10.45
N ASP A 40 13.29 -3.63 11.16
CA ASP A 40 14.63 -3.26 10.69
C ASP A 40 15.04 -4.01 9.42
N ALA A 41 14.66 -5.29 9.31
CA ALA A 41 15.04 -6.14 8.18
C ALA A 41 14.50 -5.64 6.82
N THR A 42 13.41 -4.88 6.84
CA THR A 42 12.70 -4.43 5.63
C THR A 42 12.39 -2.94 5.65
N ARG A 43 12.82 -2.20 6.68
CA ARG A 43 12.54 -0.76 6.74
C ARG A 43 13.18 -0.03 5.57
N VAL A 44 12.57 1.08 5.19
CA VAL A 44 13.24 2.02 4.30
C VAL A 44 14.26 2.81 5.12
N HIS A 45 15.47 2.96 4.59
CA HIS A 45 16.56 3.70 5.22
C HIS A 45 16.65 5.08 4.59
N VAL A 46 16.01 6.08 5.19
CA VAL A 46 15.99 7.45 4.65
C VAL A 46 17.38 8.08 4.80
N LYS A 47 18.00 8.52 3.70
CA LYS A 47 19.35 9.09 3.68
C LYS A 47 19.27 10.62 3.72
N GLU A 48 19.00 11.14 4.91
CA GLU A 48 18.88 12.57 5.17
C GLU A 48 19.87 13.03 6.24
N ALA A 49 20.46 14.21 6.06
CA ALA A 49 21.49 14.72 6.97
C ALA A 49 20.93 15.00 8.37
N ASN A 50 19.66 15.42 8.45
CA ASN A 50 18.92 15.62 9.70
C ASN A 50 18.29 14.34 10.26
N ASN A 51 18.43 13.19 9.58
CA ASN A 51 17.91 11.88 10.00
C ASN A 51 19.04 10.83 10.04
N PRO A 52 19.95 10.89 11.03
CA PRO A 52 21.18 10.09 11.05
C PRO A 52 20.94 8.57 11.17
N ASP A 53 19.86 8.14 11.81
CA ASP A 53 19.47 6.72 11.88
C ASP A 53 18.60 6.29 10.68
N GLY A 54 18.23 7.26 9.82
CA GLY A 54 17.42 7.09 8.63
C GLY A 54 16.05 6.49 8.92
N PHE A 55 15.45 6.85 10.06
CA PHE A 55 14.20 6.27 10.50
C PHE A 55 13.01 7.04 9.92
N TYR A 56 12.19 6.33 9.16
CA TYR A 56 10.81 6.67 8.87
C TYR A 56 10.01 5.37 9.00
N HIS A 57 8.77 5.42 9.48
CA HIS A 57 7.99 4.20 9.73
C HIS A 57 7.43 3.62 8.42
N ALA A 58 8.32 3.10 7.58
CA ALA A 58 8.00 2.52 6.29
C ALA A 58 8.77 1.20 6.09
N ASN A 59 8.10 0.22 5.48
CA ASN A 59 8.70 -1.06 5.16
C ASN A 59 8.47 -1.42 3.70
N TRP A 60 9.48 -2.07 3.12
CA TRP A 60 9.42 -2.67 1.80
C TRP A 60 8.64 -3.98 1.81
N ILE A 61 7.72 -4.11 0.85
CA ILE A 61 7.09 -5.37 0.44
C ILE A 61 7.53 -5.65 -0.99
N ARG A 62 8.30 -6.72 -1.18
CA ARG A 62 8.82 -7.14 -2.48
C ARG A 62 8.25 -8.51 -2.83
N PRO A 63 7.24 -8.57 -3.71
CA PRO A 63 6.68 -9.83 -4.17
C PRO A 63 7.72 -10.56 -5.03
N PRO A 64 7.76 -11.90 -4.98
CA PRO A 64 8.63 -12.67 -5.85
C PRO A 64 8.15 -12.55 -7.31
N ASN A 65 9.11 -12.44 -8.24
CA ASN A 65 8.83 -12.40 -9.68
C ASN A 65 7.95 -11.22 -10.13
N SER A 66 7.92 -10.13 -9.36
CA SER A 66 7.21 -8.89 -9.71
C SER A 66 8.20 -7.77 -10.03
N ASP A 67 7.94 -7.04 -11.11
CA ASP A 67 8.63 -5.77 -11.40
C ASP A 67 8.12 -4.63 -10.51
N GLN A 68 6.93 -4.79 -9.92
CA GLN A 68 6.30 -3.81 -9.05
C GLN A 68 6.64 -4.09 -7.58
N GLN A 69 7.17 -3.08 -6.91
CA GLN A 69 7.54 -3.12 -5.50
C GLN A 69 6.70 -2.14 -4.70
N TYR A 70 6.48 -2.44 -3.42
CA TYR A 70 5.61 -1.65 -2.57
C TYR A 70 6.34 -1.13 -1.34
N ILE A 71 6.00 0.10 -0.94
CA ILE A 71 6.36 0.66 0.36
C ILE A 71 5.08 0.88 1.15
N LEU A 72 4.98 0.22 2.31
CA LEU A 72 3.92 0.49 3.28
C LEU A 72 4.44 1.47 4.33
N ALA A 73 3.86 2.67 4.36
CA ALA A 73 4.36 3.79 5.15
C ALA A 73 3.32 4.30 6.16
N GLN A 74 3.80 4.93 7.25
CA GLN A 74 2.94 5.78 8.05
C GLN A 74 2.44 6.98 7.24
N SER A 75 1.29 7.54 7.61
CA SER A 75 0.83 8.78 7.01
C SER A 75 1.73 9.95 7.44
N PRO A 76 2.13 10.82 6.49
CA PRO A 76 2.90 12.00 6.82
C PRO A 76 2.09 12.97 7.68
N ASN A 77 2.79 13.72 8.53
CA ASN A 77 2.28 14.83 9.31
C ASN A 77 3.22 16.03 9.16
N GLN A 78 2.87 17.15 9.78
CA GLN A 78 3.62 18.41 9.66
C GLN A 78 5.10 18.30 10.07
N THR A 79 5.46 17.39 10.99
CA THR A 79 6.84 17.28 11.49
C THR A 79 7.70 16.29 10.72
N ASN A 80 7.12 15.38 9.95
CA ASN A 80 7.85 14.31 9.24
C ASN A 80 7.61 14.29 7.72
N SER A 81 6.98 15.32 7.18
CA SER A 81 6.73 15.42 5.73
C SER A 81 8.02 15.52 4.92
N GLU A 82 9.08 16.14 5.46
CA GLU A 82 10.39 16.17 4.81
C GLU A 82 10.98 14.75 4.68
N ASP A 83 10.99 13.95 5.75
CA ASP A 83 11.45 12.56 5.72
C ASP A 83 10.64 11.70 4.74
N PHE A 84 9.33 11.95 4.64
CA PHE A 84 8.46 11.26 3.68
C PHE A 84 8.88 11.56 2.24
N TRP A 85 9.08 12.83 1.89
CA TRP A 85 9.50 13.19 0.52
C TRP A 85 10.93 12.81 0.23
N ALA A 86 11.81 12.82 1.23
CA ALA A 86 13.14 12.26 1.10
C ALA A 86 13.10 10.78 0.74
N MET A 87 12.25 10.01 1.41
CA MET A 87 12.02 8.61 1.08
C MET A 87 11.46 8.44 -0.34
N VAL A 88 10.42 9.19 -0.70
CA VAL A 88 9.77 9.14 -2.03
C VAL A 88 10.78 9.43 -3.14
N PHE A 89 11.58 10.49 -2.97
CA PHE A 89 12.58 10.91 -3.94
C PHE A 89 13.74 9.90 -4.04
N GLN A 90 14.27 9.46 -2.90
CA GLN A 90 15.35 8.46 -2.81
C GLN A 90 14.98 7.16 -3.50
N GLU A 91 13.79 6.62 -3.19
CA GLU A 91 13.35 5.31 -3.68
C GLU A 91 12.66 5.40 -5.05
N ARG A 92 12.68 6.59 -5.67
CA ARG A 92 12.06 6.87 -6.98
C ARG A 92 10.62 6.37 -7.04
N VAL A 93 9.84 6.67 -5.99
CA VAL A 93 8.42 6.32 -5.91
C VAL A 93 7.66 7.11 -6.97
N THR A 94 7.06 6.42 -7.94
CA THR A 94 6.34 7.06 -9.06
C THR A 94 4.82 7.00 -8.89
N CYS A 95 4.32 6.21 -7.94
CA CYS A 95 2.92 6.23 -7.56
C CYS A 95 2.76 6.22 -6.04
N ILE A 96 1.93 7.13 -5.53
CA ILE A 96 1.50 7.15 -4.12
C ILE A 96 0.01 6.87 -4.09
N MET A 97 -0.43 5.88 -3.33
CA MET A 97 -1.84 5.65 -3.03
C MET A 97 -2.14 5.97 -1.57
N LEU A 98 -2.89 7.05 -1.37
CA LEU A 98 -3.49 7.44 -0.11
C LEU A 98 -4.89 6.83 0.00
N ILE A 99 -5.14 6.07 1.06
CA ILE A 99 -6.47 5.53 1.34
C ILE A 99 -7.02 6.22 2.58
N ARG A 100 -7.93 7.17 2.38
CA ARG A 100 -8.46 7.98 3.47
C ARG A 100 -9.84 8.52 3.14
N HIS A 101 -10.82 8.29 4.03
CA HIS A 101 -12.16 8.80 3.79
C HIS A 101 -12.19 10.33 3.84
N ALA A 102 -12.93 10.96 2.92
CA ALA A 102 -12.94 12.42 2.75
C ALA A 102 -13.41 13.20 4.00
N GLN A 103 -14.21 12.56 4.85
CA GLN A 103 -14.75 13.15 6.09
C GLN A 103 -13.81 12.99 7.30
N GLU A 104 -12.66 12.33 7.16
CA GLU A 104 -11.69 12.21 8.24
C GLU A 104 -10.98 13.56 8.49
N LYS A 105 -11.07 14.07 9.73
CA LYS A 105 -10.82 15.47 10.09
C LYS A 105 -9.36 15.92 10.26
N GLU A 106 -8.38 15.03 10.19
CA GLU A 106 -6.98 15.42 10.41
C GLU A 106 -6.42 16.22 9.22
N ASP A 107 -5.37 17.00 9.45
CA ASP A 107 -4.65 17.77 8.42
C ASP A 107 -3.81 16.85 7.52
N TRP A 108 -4.46 15.90 6.84
CA TRP A 108 -3.84 14.92 5.96
C TRP A 108 -3.31 15.55 4.66
N LYS A 109 -3.71 16.79 4.38
CA LYS A 109 -3.22 17.59 3.25
C LYS A 109 -1.89 18.29 3.53
N ALA A 110 -1.35 18.17 4.75
CA ALA A 110 -0.12 18.88 5.14
C ALA A 110 1.10 18.55 4.24
N TYR A 111 1.13 17.36 3.63
CA TYR A 111 2.32 16.87 2.93
C TYR A 111 2.28 16.99 1.40
N TYR A 112 1.16 17.37 0.77
CA TYR A 112 1.11 17.43 -0.69
C TYR A 112 0.19 18.56 -1.18
N PRO A 113 0.51 19.22 -2.30
CA PRO A 113 -0.34 20.24 -2.91
C PRO A 113 -1.64 19.60 -3.45
N ALA A 114 -2.78 20.04 -2.96
CA ALA A 114 -4.07 19.43 -3.28
C ALA A 114 -4.70 20.01 -4.54
N GLU A 115 -4.48 21.31 -4.78
CA GLU A 115 -5.03 22.05 -5.91
C GLU A 115 -4.01 22.16 -7.05
N GLU A 116 -4.47 22.16 -8.30
CA GLU A 116 -3.60 22.33 -9.46
C GLU A 116 -2.91 23.70 -9.44
N GLY A 117 -1.59 23.69 -9.68
CA GLY A 117 -0.71 24.85 -9.56
C GLY A 117 -0.24 25.15 -8.13
N GLU A 118 -0.79 24.48 -7.10
CA GLU A 118 -0.30 24.63 -5.72
C GLU A 118 1.12 24.03 -5.60
N THR A 119 1.96 24.71 -4.82
CA THR A 119 3.31 24.27 -4.48
C THR A 119 3.45 24.18 -2.97
N LYS A 120 4.13 23.13 -2.49
CA LYS A 120 4.53 22.98 -1.09
C LYS A 120 6.04 22.77 -0.98
N CYS A 121 6.69 23.59 -0.16
CA CYS A 121 8.08 23.41 0.24
C CYS A 121 8.13 22.62 1.55
N LEU A 122 8.76 21.44 1.52
CA LEU A 122 8.81 20.47 2.61
C LEU A 122 10.28 20.15 2.88
N GLY A 123 10.91 21.06 3.64
CA GLY A 123 12.35 21.06 3.84
C GLY A 123 13.09 21.29 2.52
N ARG A 124 13.93 20.34 2.14
CA ARG A 124 14.72 20.39 0.88
C ARG A 124 13.94 20.05 -0.40
N TYR A 125 12.67 19.69 -0.26
CA TYR A 125 11.83 19.20 -1.37
C TYR A 125 10.76 20.23 -1.72
N GLU A 126 10.63 20.53 -3.01
CA GLU A 126 9.52 21.30 -3.55
C GLU A 126 8.59 20.35 -4.31
N VAL A 127 7.32 20.33 -3.94
CA VAL A 127 6.29 19.49 -4.55
C VAL A 127 5.25 20.38 -5.19
N VAL A 128 5.07 20.25 -6.50
CA VAL A 128 4.11 21.02 -7.30
C VAL A 128 3.02 20.09 -7.83
N ASN A 129 1.75 20.45 -7.66
CA ASN A 129 0.66 19.75 -8.36
C ASN A 129 0.52 20.34 -9.76
N VAL A 130 0.98 19.61 -10.78
CA VAL A 130 0.97 20.11 -12.17
C VAL A 130 -0.31 19.79 -12.91
N ALA A 131 -1.11 18.82 -12.44
CA ALA A 131 -2.40 18.48 -13.01
C ALA A 131 -3.27 17.70 -12.03
N THR A 132 -4.57 18.01 -11.97
CA THR A 132 -5.55 17.25 -11.20
C THR A 132 -6.59 16.61 -12.11
N GLY A 133 -6.90 15.34 -11.85
CA GLY A 133 -7.92 14.58 -12.57
C GLY A 133 -8.75 13.70 -11.65
N LYS A 134 -9.90 13.26 -12.14
CA LYS A 134 -10.64 12.16 -11.52
C LYS A 134 -10.33 10.89 -12.30
N PHE A 135 -9.91 9.83 -11.61
CA PHE A 135 -9.77 8.51 -12.22
C PHE A 135 -11.17 7.92 -12.38
N ASN A 136 -11.75 8.09 -13.56
CA ASN A 136 -13.01 7.47 -13.94
C ASN A 136 -12.70 6.14 -14.64
N PHE A 137 -12.38 5.10 -13.87
CA PHE A 137 -12.65 3.77 -14.38
C PHE A 137 -14.16 3.69 -14.66
N ARG A 138 -14.57 3.08 -15.78
CA ARG A 138 -15.99 2.92 -16.14
C ARG A 138 -16.66 1.94 -15.18
N LEU A 139 -16.87 2.35 -13.94
CA LEU A 139 -17.30 1.50 -12.86
C LEU A 139 -18.29 2.24 -11.96
N GLY A 140 -18.98 1.48 -11.10
CA GLY A 140 -20.22 1.89 -10.45
C GLY A 140 -20.12 3.21 -9.68
N LYS A 141 -21.29 3.79 -9.38
CA LYS A 141 -21.47 5.11 -8.72
C LYS A 141 -20.78 5.29 -7.35
N ASN A 142 -20.02 4.30 -6.87
CA ASN A 142 -19.61 4.13 -5.47
C ASN A 142 -18.09 4.01 -5.26
N TRP A 143 -17.24 4.41 -6.21
CA TRP A 143 -15.78 4.48 -6.02
C TRP A 143 -15.27 5.87 -6.39
N GLU A 144 -14.63 6.57 -5.44
CA GLU A 144 -14.16 7.95 -5.64
C GLU A 144 -12.64 8.01 -5.49
N VAL A 145 -11.94 8.20 -6.61
CA VAL A 145 -10.48 8.39 -6.63
C VAL A 145 -10.13 9.72 -7.27
N ALA A 146 -9.48 10.58 -6.50
CA ALA A 146 -8.82 11.77 -7.02
C ALA A 146 -7.38 11.42 -7.42
N ALA A 147 -6.95 11.87 -8.60
CA ALA A 147 -5.59 11.70 -9.06
C ALA A 147 -4.92 13.05 -9.27
N ARG A 148 -3.64 13.12 -8.93
CA ARG A 148 -2.80 14.29 -9.11
C ARG A 148 -1.48 13.87 -9.73
N HIS A 149 -0.97 14.71 -10.62
CA HIS A 149 0.38 14.62 -11.12
C HIS A 149 1.23 15.59 -10.32
N LEU A 150 2.16 15.05 -9.54
CA LEU A 150 3.05 15.82 -8.70
C LEU A 150 4.44 15.83 -9.33
N LEU A 151 5.04 17.01 -9.43
CA LEU A 151 6.43 17.19 -9.80
C LEU A 151 7.21 17.50 -8.52
N VAL A 152 8.18 16.66 -8.19
CA VAL A 152 9.03 16.80 -7.01
C VAL A 152 10.42 17.20 -7.45
N THR A 153 10.93 18.31 -6.91
CA THR A 153 12.31 18.74 -7.09
C THR A 153 13.03 18.80 -5.76
N LYS A 154 14.35 18.72 -5.81
CA LYS A 154 15.23 18.81 -4.64
C LYS A 154 16.16 20.01 -4.82
N ASP A 155 16.44 20.69 -3.72
CA ASP A 155 17.26 21.91 -3.67
C ASP A 155 18.70 21.77 -4.19
N ASP A 156 19.21 20.55 -4.31
CA ASP A 156 20.54 20.23 -4.86
C ASP A 156 20.58 20.20 -6.41
N GLY A 157 19.45 20.45 -7.08
CA GLY A 157 19.36 20.49 -8.53
C GLY A 157 19.35 19.11 -9.19
N GLY A 158 19.04 18.05 -8.44
CA GLY A 158 18.81 16.71 -8.98
C GLY A 158 17.66 16.64 -10.00
N GLU A 159 17.62 15.56 -10.78
CA GLU A 159 16.53 15.33 -11.75
C GLU A 159 15.17 15.35 -11.05
N PRO A 160 14.18 16.10 -11.58
CA PRO A 160 12.82 16.07 -11.06
C PRO A 160 12.21 14.67 -11.09
N LEU A 161 11.38 14.37 -10.11
CA LEU A 161 10.62 13.12 -10.02
C LEU A 161 9.13 13.40 -10.26
N GLU A 162 8.56 12.73 -11.26
CA GLU A 162 7.12 12.73 -11.49
C GLU A 162 6.44 11.63 -10.65
N VAL A 163 5.39 12.01 -9.93
CA VAL A 163 4.64 11.12 -9.04
C VAL A 163 3.15 11.22 -9.33
N THR A 164 2.52 10.08 -9.63
CA THR A 164 1.06 9.99 -9.66
C THR A 164 0.55 9.75 -8.24
N HIS A 165 -0.13 10.73 -7.67
CA HIS A 165 -0.77 10.64 -6.36
C HIS A 165 -2.25 10.29 -6.53
N LEU A 166 -2.64 9.11 -6.05
CA LEU A 166 -4.00 8.61 -6.03
C LEU A 166 -4.55 8.72 -4.62
N HIS A 167 -5.73 9.31 -4.48
CA HIS A 167 -6.43 9.40 -3.21
C HIS A 167 -7.80 8.72 -3.32
N VAL A 168 -7.93 7.58 -2.66
CA VAL A 168 -9.19 6.86 -2.47
C VAL A 168 -9.99 7.54 -1.35
N LEU A 169 -11.11 8.16 -1.72
CA LEU A 169 -11.86 9.11 -0.90
C LEU A 169 -13.03 8.50 -0.12
N ASN A 170 -13.52 7.32 -0.51
CA ASN A 170 -14.77 6.77 -0.01
C ASN A 170 -14.65 5.36 0.57
N TRP A 171 -13.46 5.01 1.06
CA TRP A 171 -13.24 3.77 1.81
C TRP A 171 -13.39 4.02 3.31
N GLU A 172 -14.51 3.56 3.87
CA GLU A 172 -14.85 3.67 5.29
C GLU A 172 -13.83 3.03 6.23
N LYS A 173 -13.71 3.62 7.43
CA LYS A 173 -12.76 3.14 8.45
C LYS A 173 -13.16 1.74 8.94
N TYR A 174 -12.19 0.82 8.97
CA TYR A 174 -12.34 -0.56 9.43
C TYR A 174 -13.29 -1.45 8.60
N ASP A 175 -13.74 -0.99 7.44
CA ASP A 175 -14.54 -1.79 6.50
C ASP A 175 -13.65 -2.37 5.38
N CYS A 176 -14.17 -3.35 4.66
CA CYS A 176 -13.60 -3.79 3.39
C CYS A 176 -14.13 -2.90 2.25
N PRO A 177 -13.40 -2.77 1.13
CA PRO A 177 -13.92 -2.10 -0.05
C PRO A 177 -15.23 -2.73 -0.49
N ARG A 178 -16.25 -1.91 -0.75
CA ARG A 178 -17.52 -2.38 -1.34
C ARG A 178 -17.42 -2.66 -2.84
N VAL A 179 -16.33 -2.23 -3.45
CA VAL A 179 -16.11 -2.12 -4.90
C VAL A 179 -14.81 -2.84 -5.26
N TRP A 180 -14.82 -4.17 -5.11
CA TRP A 180 -13.62 -4.98 -5.29
C TRP A 180 -13.18 -5.08 -6.76
N HIS A 181 -14.13 -5.01 -7.70
CA HIS A 181 -13.84 -5.11 -9.14
C HIS A 181 -13.08 -3.86 -9.60
N GLU A 182 -13.54 -2.68 -9.16
CA GLU A 182 -12.90 -1.38 -9.33
C GLU A 182 -11.46 -1.37 -8.84
N LEU A 183 -11.27 -1.84 -7.61
CA LEU A 183 -9.95 -1.90 -7.00
C LEU A 183 -9.04 -2.86 -7.76
N SER A 184 -9.55 -4.02 -8.16
CA SER A 184 -8.78 -5.02 -8.90
C SER A 184 -8.36 -4.51 -10.28
N GLU A 185 -9.25 -3.87 -11.02
CA GLU A 185 -8.94 -3.26 -12.32
C GLU A 185 -7.91 -2.14 -12.20
N LEU A 186 -8.04 -1.27 -11.18
CA LEU A 186 -7.05 -0.23 -10.91
C LEU A 186 -5.67 -0.83 -10.62
N LEU A 187 -5.60 -1.88 -9.80
CA LEU A 187 -4.34 -2.54 -9.46
C LEU A 187 -3.71 -3.22 -10.68
N VAL A 188 -4.50 -3.90 -11.52
CA VAL A 188 -4.03 -4.46 -12.79
C VAL A 188 -3.49 -3.36 -13.70
N TYR A 189 -4.23 -2.26 -13.86
CA TYR A 189 -3.79 -1.13 -14.66
C TYR A 189 -2.47 -0.54 -14.15
N LEU A 190 -2.37 -0.27 -12.83
CA LEU A 190 -1.16 0.31 -12.24
C LEU A 190 0.05 -0.60 -12.36
N ARG A 191 -0.12 -1.92 -12.23
CA ARG A 191 0.94 -2.90 -12.48
C ARG A 191 1.46 -2.83 -13.92
N ASP A 192 0.56 -2.67 -14.88
CA ASP A 192 0.89 -2.70 -16.31
C ASP A 192 1.49 -1.37 -16.82
N VAL A 193 1.35 -0.28 -16.06
CA VAL A 193 2.02 1.01 -16.35
C VAL A 193 3.51 0.90 -16.03
N LYS A 194 4.34 0.85 -17.07
CA LYS A 194 5.81 0.66 -16.96
C LYS A 194 6.55 1.63 -16.03
N SER A 195 6.06 2.86 -15.88
CA SER A 195 6.65 3.85 -14.99
C SER A 195 6.34 3.58 -13.51
N VAL A 196 5.31 2.79 -13.19
CA VAL A 196 4.87 2.48 -11.82
C VAL A 196 5.61 1.25 -11.28
N ARG A 197 6.93 1.39 -11.10
CA ARG A 197 7.77 0.33 -10.51
C ARG A 197 7.74 0.31 -9.00
N THR A 198 7.77 1.47 -8.36
CA THR A 198 7.70 1.59 -6.90
C THR A 198 6.42 2.32 -6.53
N MET A 199 5.53 1.61 -5.86
CA MET A 199 4.27 2.15 -5.36
C MET A 199 4.32 2.30 -3.85
N LEU A 200 4.13 3.50 -3.34
CA LEU A 200 3.96 3.73 -1.91
C LEU A 200 2.47 3.72 -1.58
N VAL A 201 2.08 2.94 -0.59
CA VAL A 201 0.69 2.91 -0.10
C VAL A 201 0.69 3.30 1.37
N HIS A 202 -0.17 4.24 1.72
CA HIS A 202 -0.39 4.60 3.11
C HIS A 202 -1.85 4.97 3.37
N ASP A 203 -2.25 4.80 4.62
CA ASP A 203 -3.59 5.02 5.12
C ASP A 203 -3.53 5.63 6.51
N GLU A 204 -4.72 5.83 7.11
CA GLU A 204 -4.79 6.11 8.53
C GLU A 204 -4.30 4.88 9.32
N PRO A 205 -3.46 5.07 10.35
CA PRO A 205 -3.03 3.98 11.20
C PRO A 205 -4.20 3.16 11.75
N PHE A 206 -3.96 1.87 12.04
CA PHE A 206 -4.95 0.89 12.55
C PHE A 206 -6.02 0.44 11.56
N THR A 207 -6.06 0.98 10.35
CA THR A 207 -7.16 0.65 9.44
C THR A 207 -6.86 -0.58 8.59
N GLY A 208 -5.59 -0.88 8.31
CA GLY A 208 -5.20 -2.05 7.51
C GLY A 208 -5.61 -1.96 6.04
N ARG A 209 -6.02 -0.77 5.58
CA ARG A 209 -6.47 -0.52 4.21
C ARG A 209 -5.28 -0.60 3.26
N SER A 210 -4.14 -0.03 3.65
CA SER A 210 -2.90 -0.09 2.88
C SER A 210 -2.39 -1.52 2.71
N ASP A 211 -2.38 -2.30 3.78
CA ASP A 211 -2.01 -3.72 3.75
C ASP A 211 -2.96 -4.54 2.85
N THR A 212 -4.27 -4.24 2.90
CA THR A 212 -5.30 -4.91 2.09
C THR A 212 -5.05 -4.70 0.60
N VAL A 213 -4.76 -3.44 0.21
CA VAL A 213 -4.44 -3.09 -1.17
C VAL A 213 -3.19 -3.81 -1.65
N VAL A 214 -2.11 -3.77 -0.86
CA VAL A 214 -0.86 -4.44 -1.25
C VAL A 214 -1.04 -5.95 -1.32
N LEU A 215 -1.73 -6.56 -0.36
CA LEU A 215 -2.02 -8.01 -0.41
C LEU A 215 -2.76 -8.38 -1.69
N LEU A 216 -3.84 -7.65 -2.01
CA LEU A 216 -4.62 -7.91 -3.21
C LEU A 216 -3.78 -7.73 -4.49
N ALA A 217 -2.98 -6.66 -4.57
CA ALA A 217 -2.11 -6.41 -5.71
C ALA A 217 -1.10 -7.55 -5.90
N THR A 218 -0.47 -8.02 -4.82
CA THR A 218 0.45 -9.15 -4.88
C THR A 218 -0.23 -10.47 -5.23
N MET A 219 -1.47 -10.69 -4.79
CA MET A 219 -2.27 -11.87 -5.15
C MET A 219 -2.62 -11.89 -6.63
N ILE A 220 -3.07 -10.75 -7.17
CA ILE A 220 -3.35 -10.60 -8.60
C ILE A 220 -2.10 -10.89 -9.43
N ASP A 221 -0.96 -10.28 -9.07
CA ASP A 221 0.28 -10.45 -9.81
C ASP A 221 0.84 -11.88 -9.75
N HIS A 222 0.80 -12.49 -8.56
CA HIS A 222 1.26 -13.87 -8.38
C HIS A 222 0.42 -14.86 -9.19
N MET A 223 -0.90 -14.67 -9.18
CA MET A 223 -1.85 -15.50 -9.92
C MET A 223 -1.71 -15.32 -11.43
N ASP A 224 -1.53 -14.10 -11.93
CA ASP A 224 -1.25 -13.85 -13.35
C ASP A 224 0.09 -14.43 -13.80
N THR A 225 1.08 -14.45 -12.91
CA THR A 225 2.40 -15.05 -13.17
C THR A 225 2.36 -16.58 -13.21
N LEU A 226 1.62 -17.22 -12.30
CA LEU A 226 1.54 -18.68 -12.19
C LEU A 226 0.49 -19.29 -13.13
N GLY A 227 -0.61 -18.59 -13.38
CA GLY A 227 -1.76 -19.05 -14.17
C GLY A 227 -2.41 -20.29 -13.55
N GLU A 228 -2.68 -21.31 -14.36
CA GLU A 228 -3.26 -22.60 -13.92
C GLU A 228 -2.37 -23.37 -12.92
N ARG A 229 -1.09 -23.00 -12.79
CA ARG A 229 -0.17 -23.60 -11.81
C ARG A 229 -0.30 -22.98 -10.41
N THR A 230 -1.21 -22.03 -10.23
CA THR A 230 -1.44 -21.38 -8.95
C THR A 230 -1.99 -22.39 -7.94
N ASP A 231 -1.21 -22.70 -6.91
CA ASP A 231 -1.67 -23.48 -5.75
C ASP A 231 -1.74 -22.62 -4.49
N LEU A 232 -2.51 -23.06 -3.49
CA LEU A 232 -2.75 -22.31 -2.26
C LEU A 232 -1.48 -22.06 -1.43
N GLU A 233 -0.53 -22.99 -1.42
CA GLU A 233 0.72 -22.84 -0.68
C GLU A 233 1.67 -21.86 -1.38
N ALA A 234 1.75 -21.91 -2.71
CA ALA A 234 2.47 -20.92 -3.51
C ALA A 234 1.89 -19.52 -3.29
N MET A 235 0.57 -19.37 -3.35
CA MET A 235 -0.13 -18.10 -3.07
C MET A 235 0.19 -17.60 -1.66
N LYS A 236 0.02 -18.45 -0.64
CA LYS A 236 0.28 -18.10 0.77
C LYS A 236 1.71 -17.62 0.99
N ARG A 237 2.70 -18.36 0.47
CA ARG A 237 4.13 -18.04 0.61
C ARG A 237 4.56 -16.82 -0.20
N GLY A 238 4.03 -16.70 -1.42
CA GLY A 238 4.36 -15.64 -2.37
C GLY A 238 3.75 -14.29 -2.02
N THR A 239 2.64 -14.28 -1.27
CA THR A 239 1.85 -13.07 -1.00
C THR A 239 1.75 -12.78 0.50
N PHE A 240 0.84 -13.45 1.21
CA PHE A 240 0.49 -13.17 2.59
C PHE A 240 1.66 -13.29 3.56
N GLU A 241 2.38 -14.42 3.54
CA GLU A 241 3.55 -14.59 4.41
C GLU A 241 4.64 -13.56 4.09
N ARG A 242 4.77 -13.18 2.81
CA ARG A 242 5.75 -12.19 2.40
C ARG A 242 5.40 -10.80 2.90
N LEU A 243 4.12 -10.46 2.90
CA LEU A 243 3.59 -9.24 3.50
C LEU A 243 3.86 -9.22 5.01
N CYS A 244 3.55 -10.31 5.73
CA CYS A 244 3.81 -10.39 7.17
C CYS A 244 5.31 -10.35 7.52
N LEU A 245 6.19 -10.91 6.69
CA LEU A 245 7.64 -10.78 6.86
C LEU A 245 8.14 -9.36 6.59
N GLY A 246 7.43 -8.62 5.74
CA GLY A 246 7.77 -7.25 5.37
C GLY A 246 7.24 -6.20 6.34
N ARG A 247 6.06 -6.41 6.93
CA ARG A 247 5.39 -5.44 7.80
C ARG A 247 4.78 -6.16 9.01
N ALA A 248 5.17 -5.73 10.21
CA ALA A 248 4.62 -6.28 11.44
C ALA A 248 3.12 -5.99 11.51
N TYR A 249 2.34 -6.98 11.96
CA TYR A 249 0.87 -6.86 12.08
C TYR A 249 0.16 -6.50 10.77
N ALA A 250 0.72 -6.90 9.63
CA ALA A 250 0.10 -6.66 8.35
C ALA A 250 -1.30 -7.29 8.28
N ILE A 251 -2.22 -6.55 7.66
CA ILE A 251 -3.67 -6.79 7.63
C ILE A 251 -4.28 -6.52 9.01
N GLY A 252 -5.18 -5.54 9.06
CA GLY A 252 -5.74 -5.04 10.32
C GLY A 252 -6.81 -5.96 10.91
N SER A 253 -7.43 -6.84 10.12
CA SER A 253 -8.52 -7.70 10.58
C SER A 253 -8.70 -8.98 9.75
N LEU A 254 -9.33 -9.98 10.37
CA LEU A 254 -9.76 -11.20 9.68
C LEU A 254 -10.72 -10.89 8.51
N ALA A 255 -11.58 -9.87 8.65
CA ALA A 255 -12.52 -9.48 7.60
C ALA A 255 -11.78 -9.04 6.32
N GLN A 256 -10.72 -8.25 6.46
CA GLN A 256 -9.87 -7.82 5.33
C GLN A 256 -9.13 -8.99 4.68
N PHE A 257 -8.64 -9.93 5.48
CA PHE A 257 -8.01 -11.13 4.92
C PHE A 257 -9.01 -11.98 4.13
N ILE A 258 -10.19 -12.25 4.70
CA ILE A 258 -11.28 -12.97 4.03
C ILE A 258 -11.71 -12.24 2.76
N PHE A 259 -11.78 -10.90 2.81
CA PHE A 259 -12.05 -10.08 1.63
C PHE A 259 -11.02 -10.34 0.53
N CYS A 260 -9.72 -10.25 0.80
CA CYS A 260 -8.69 -10.54 -0.20
C CYS A 260 -8.82 -11.96 -0.79
N CYS A 261 -9.09 -12.96 0.05
CA CYS A 261 -9.33 -14.33 -0.43
C CYS A 261 -10.57 -14.44 -1.33
N GLY A 262 -11.67 -13.79 -0.96
CA GLY A 262 -12.90 -13.78 -1.76
C GLY A 262 -12.71 -13.09 -3.12
N VAL A 263 -12.03 -11.93 -3.13
CA VAL A 263 -11.71 -11.21 -4.38
C VAL A 263 -10.79 -12.06 -5.26
N MET A 264 -9.76 -12.68 -4.70
CA MET A 264 -8.87 -13.58 -5.43
C MET A 264 -9.66 -14.75 -6.06
N GLN A 265 -10.59 -15.36 -5.33
CA GLN A 265 -11.44 -16.42 -5.87
C GLN A 265 -12.28 -15.94 -7.07
N LEU A 266 -12.91 -14.77 -6.95
CA LEU A 266 -13.71 -14.17 -8.02
C LEU A 266 -12.85 -13.84 -9.24
N TYR A 267 -11.71 -13.21 -9.03
CA TYR A 267 -10.75 -12.87 -10.08
C TYR A 267 -10.25 -14.12 -10.82
N PHE A 268 -9.90 -15.18 -10.08
CA PHE A 268 -9.49 -16.45 -10.67
C PHE A 268 -10.59 -17.03 -11.55
N TRP A 269 -11.83 -17.02 -11.05
CA TRP A 269 -12.97 -17.56 -11.78
C TRP A 269 -13.26 -16.80 -13.08
N GLU A 270 -13.18 -15.48 -13.06
CA GLU A 270 -13.39 -14.64 -14.25
C GLU A 270 -12.33 -14.87 -15.33
N ARG A 271 -11.07 -15.10 -14.92
CA ARG A 271 -9.94 -15.17 -15.85
C ARG A 271 -9.59 -16.58 -16.31
N TYR A 272 -9.74 -17.57 -15.43
CA TYR A 272 -9.32 -18.96 -15.64
C TYR A 272 -10.47 -19.96 -15.46
N GLY A 273 -11.64 -19.53 -14.97
CA GLY A 273 -12.79 -20.39 -14.70
C GLY A 273 -13.61 -20.81 -15.93
N GLN A 274 -13.23 -20.39 -17.15
CA GLN A 274 -13.76 -21.01 -18.36
C GLN A 274 -13.15 -22.40 -18.53
N VAL A 275 -13.81 -23.39 -17.91
CA VAL A 275 -13.61 -24.80 -18.22
C VAL A 275 -13.93 -24.97 -19.71
N PRO A 276 -13.05 -25.55 -20.54
CA PRO A 276 -13.41 -25.95 -21.89
C PRO A 276 -14.67 -26.82 -21.82
N ASP A 277 -15.62 -26.68 -22.75
CA ASP A 277 -16.91 -27.41 -22.81
C ASP A 277 -16.80 -28.96 -22.78
N ASN A 278 -15.60 -29.52 -22.64
CA ASN A 278 -15.33 -30.94 -22.61
C ASN A 278 -15.02 -31.43 -21.18
N HIS A 279 -16.09 -31.81 -20.47
CA HIS A 279 -16.12 -32.79 -19.36
C HIS A 279 -15.23 -32.57 -18.12
N VAL A 280 -15.85 -32.45 -16.95
CA VAL A 280 -16.06 -33.52 -15.93
C VAL A 280 -16.84 -32.87 -14.77
N ASP A 281 -17.99 -33.43 -14.44
CA ASP A 281 -18.78 -33.04 -13.26
C ASP A 281 -17.94 -33.23 -12.00
N TYR A 282 -17.49 -32.13 -11.39
CA TYR A 282 -17.01 -32.16 -10.02
C TYR A 282 -18.21 -32.18 -9.05
N PRO A 283 -18.20 -33.03 -8.01
CA PRO A 283 -19.28 -33.07 -7.03
C PRO A 283 -19.36 -31.71 -6.33
N ARG A 284 -20.55 -31.09 -6.37
CA ARG A 284 -20.86 -29.92 -5.56
C ARG A 284 -20.79 -30.33 -4.09
N LEU A 285 -19.95 -29.64 -3.31
CA LEU A 285 -19.97 -29.65 -1.85
C LEU A 285 -21.18 -28.88 -1.32
#